data_AF-A0A5N5KFV2-F1
#
_entry.id   AF-A0A5N5KFV2-F1
#
_cell.length_a   1.000
_cell.length_b   1.000
_cell.length_c   1.000
_cell.angle_alpha   90.00
_cell.angle_beta   90.00
_cell.angle_gamma   90.00
#
_symmetry.space_group_name_H-M   'P 1'
#
loop_
_entity.id
_entity.type
_entity.pdbx_description
1 polymer ?
#
loop_
_entity_poly.entity_id
_entity_poly.type
_entity_poly.pdbx_seq_one_letter_code
_entity_poly.pdbx_strand_id
1 'polypeptide(L)' 'MTLLYLIDCEEKLASSLFTTFAGGNDYGIALSQNKTIEEVKNSLVPDCVEALKQAVRKLVHHGARRVLVHGLSLAGCSP' A
#
# COMPACT_ATOMS: atom_id res chain seq x y z
N MET A 1 18.82 -28.96 -3.05
CA MET A 1 17.58 -28.73 -2.27
C MET A 1 17.13 -27.26 -2.30
N THR A 2 18.05 -26.29 -2.31
CA THR A 2 17.75 -24.84 -2.32
C THR A 2 17.12 -24.31 -3.61
N LEU A 3 17.50 -24.85 -4.78
CA LEU A 3 17.02 -24.36 -6.08
C LEU A 3 15.52 -24.63 -6.29
N LEU A 4 15.03 -25.81 -5.89
CA LEU A 4 13.62 -26.18 -6.01
C LEU A 4 12.71 -25.28 -5.15
N TYR A 5 13.19 -24.90 -3.97
CA TYR A 5 12.48 -24.03 -3.03
C TYR A 5 12.37 -22.58 -3.54
N LEU A 6 13.41 -22.09 -4.24
CA LEU A 6 13.38 -20.76 -4.86
C LEU A 6 12.41 -20.71 -6.05
N ILE A 7 12.39 -21.76 -6.88
CA ILE A 7 11.43 -21.89 -8.00
C ILE A 7 9.99 -21.92 -7.46
N ASP A 8 9.73 -22.74 -6.43
CA ASP A 8 8.42 -22.81 -5.78
C ASP A 8 7.98 -21.46 -5.17
N CYS A 9 8.92 -20.70 -4.61
CA CYS A 9 8.65 -19.35 -4.11
C CYS A 9 8.27 -18.38 -5.25
N GLU A 10 9.05 -18.35 -6.32
CA GLU A 10 8.79 -17.46 -7.46
C GLU A 10 7.43 -17.76 -8.12
N GLU A 11 7.10 -19.04 -8.30
CA GLU A 11 5.80 -19.47 -8.83
C GLU A 11 4.64 -19.05 -7.92
N LYS A 12 4.78 -19.25 -6.60
CA LYS A 12 3.76 -18.85 -5.61
C LYS A 12 3.55 -17.35 -5.57
N LEU A 13 4.62 -16.56 -5.66
CA LEU A 13 4.53 -15.10 -5.70
C LEU A 13 3.90 -14.65 -7.02
N ALA A 14 4.27 -15.23 -8.16
CA ALA A 14 3.67 -14.92 -9.44
C ALA A 14 2.17 -15.28 -9.51
N SER A 15 1.77 -16.37 -8.85
CA SER A 15 0.39 -16.88 -8.82
C SER A 15 -0.46 -16.36 -7.66
N SER A 16 0.04 -15.44 -6.84
CA SER A 16 -0.73 -14.81 -5.76
C SER A 16 -1.35 -13.48 -6.20
N LEU A 17 -2.29 -12.97 -5.41
CA LEU A 17 -2.75 -11.58 -5.48
C LEU A 17 -2.25 -10.88 -4.21
N PHE A 18 -1.44 -9.84 -4.38
CA PHE A 18 -1.01 -9.01 -3.25
C PHE A 18 -1.95 -7.83 -3.13
N THR A 19 -2.40 -7.56 -1.90
CA THR A 19 -3.21 -6.40 -1.59
C THR A 19 -2.43 -5.47 -0.67
N THR A 20 -2.53 -4.17 -0.90
CA THR A 20 -1.86 -3.19 -0.04
C THR A 20 -2.65 -1.89 0.02
N PHE A 21 -2.43 -1.15 1.10
CA PHE A 21 -3.15 0.07 1.44
C PHE A 21 -2.25 0.95 2.31
N ALA A 22 -2.33 2.27 2.15
CA ALA A 22 -1.64 3.26 2.99
C ALA A 22 -2.50 4.52 3.16
N GLY A 23 -2.21 5.31 4.19
CA GLY A 23 -2.86 6.59 4.45
C GLY A 23 -3.97 6.55 5.49
N GLY A 24 -4.58 5.38 5.78
CA GLY A 24 -5.68 5.31 6.75
C GLY A 24 -5.29 5.79 8.14
N ASN A 25 -4.19 5.25 8.67
CA ASN A 25 -3.68 5.66 9.97
C ASN A 25 -3.05 7.06 9.90
N ASP A 26 -2.31 7.36 8.83
CA ASP A 26 -1.60 8.63 8.63
C ASP A 26 -2.57 9.82 8.63
N TYR A 27 -3.63 9.72 7.83
CA TYR A 27 -4.67 10.74 7.75
C TYR A 27 -5.53 10.76 9.01
N GLY A 28 -5.89 9.59 9.56
CA GLY A 28 -6.71 9.49 10.76
C GLY A 28 -6.06 10.13 11.98
N ILE A 29 -4.76 9.89 12.20
CA ILE A 29 -3.99 10.51 13.28
C ILE A 29 -3.82 12.02 13.02
N ALA A 30 -3.54 12.43 11.79
CA ALA A 30 -3.38 13.84 11.47
C ALA A 30 -4.67 14.64 11.70
N LEU A 31 -5.80 14.11 11.26
CA LEU A 31 -7.11 14.74 11.44
C LEU A 31 -7.52 14.76 12.92
N SER A 32 -7.21 13.72 13.70
CA SER A 32 -7.48 13.72 15.15
C SER A 32 -6.61 14.71 15.92
N GLN A 33 -5.51 15.17 15.33
CA GLN A 33 -4.64 16.25 15.83
C GLN A 33 -5.02 17.64 15.28
N ASN A 34 -6.25 17.80 14.79
CA ASN A 34 -6.79 19.05 14.24
C ASN A 34 -6.07 19.59 13.00
N LYS A 35 -5.30 18.76 12.27
CA LYS A 35 -4.85 19.18 10.93
C LYS A 35 -6.04 19.34 10.00
N THR A 36 -6.00 20.36 9.18
CA THR A 36 -7.00 20.59 8.14
C THR A 36 -6.87 19.55 7.03
N ILE A 37 -7.97 19.33 6.30
CA ILE A 37 -7.96 18.48 5.11
C ILE A 37 -6.92 18.97 4.09
N GLU A 38 -6.74 20.28 3.97
CA GLU A 38 -5.78 20.88 3.05
C GLU A 38 -4.33 20.58 3.47
N GLU A 39 -4.01 20.68 4.76
CA GLU A 39 -2.69 20.29 5.28
C GLU A 39 -2.42 18.80 5.05
N VAL A 40 -3.39 17.93 5.32
CA VAL A 40 -3.26 16.48 5.07
C VAL A 40 -3.07 16.20 3.59
N LYS A 41 -3.86 16.85 2.73
CA LYS A 41 -3.78 16.71 1.27
C LYS A 41 -2.44 17.14 0.71
N ASN A 42 -1.87 18.22 1.24
CA ASN A 42 -0.63 18.80 0.72
C ASN A 42 0.63 18.15 1.31
N SER A 43 0.57 17.61 2.53
CA SER A 43 1.74 17.03 3.20
C SER A 43 1.75 15.50 3.23
N LEU A 44 0.63 14.84 3.51
CA LEU A 44 0.61 13.39 3.77
C LEU A 44 0.19 12.55 2.56
N VAL A 45 -0.75 13.05 1.74
CA VAL A 45 -1.20 12.31 0.55
C VAL A 45 -0.03 12.01 -0.41
N PRO A 46 0.88 12.95 -0.74
CA PRO A 46 2.03 12.65 -1.59
C PRO A 46 2.95 11.57 -1.00
N ASP A 47 3.21 11.64 0.31
CA ASP A 47 4.06 10.68 1.02
C ASP A 47 3.45 9.27 1.02
N CYS A 48 2.15 9.15 1.28
CA CYS A 48 1.45 7.86 1.21
C CYS A 48 1.44 7.29 -0.22
N VAL A 49 1.26 8.13 -1.24
CA VAL A 49 1.32 7.71 -2.65
C VAL A 49 2.72 7.22 -3.02
N GLU A 50 3.77 7.91 -2.56
CA GLU A 50 5.14 7.47 -2.81
C GLU A 50 5.47 6.17 -2.07
N ALA A 51 5.03 6.02 -0.83
CA ALA A 51 5.18 4.78 -0.07
C ALA A 51 4.48 3.59 -0.78
N LEU A 52 3.27 3.79 -1.30
CA LEU A 52 2.57 2.78 -2.10
C LEU A 52 3.34 2.43 -3.38
N LYS A 53 3.85 3.43 -4.10
CA LYS A 53 4.68 3.19 -5.30
C LYS A 53 5.92 2.37 -4.96
N GLN A 54 6.60 2.69 -3.85
CA GLN A 54 7.77 1.93 -3.41
C GLN A 54 7.42 0.50 -3.00
N ALA A 55 6.30 0.30 -2.29
CA ALA A 55 5.82 -1.03 -1.93
C ALA A 55 5.52 -1.88 -3.17
N VAL A 56 4.80 -1.33 -4.15
CA VAL A 56 4.51 -2.02 -5.42
C VAL A 56 5.81 -2.36 -6.16
N ARG A 57 6.76 -1.43 -6.26
CA ARG A 57 8.07 -1.70 -6.89
C ARG A 57 8.80 -2.86 -6.22
N LYS A 58 8.81 -2.91 -4.87
CA LYS A 58 9.42 -4.01 -4.12
C LYS A 58 8.71 -5.35 -4.36
N LEU A 59 7.38 -5.37 -4.32
CA LEU A 59 6.59 -6.58 -4.59
C LEU A 59 6.89 -7.13 -5.99
N VAL A 60 6.88 -6.26 -7.01
CA VAL A 60 7.20 -6.65 -8.39
C VAL A 60 8.64 -7.14 -8.50
N HIS A 61 9.60 -6.46 -7.87
CA HIS A 61 11.00 -6.89 -7.83
C HIS A 61 11.16 -8.31 -7.24
N HIS A 62 10.32 -8.68 -6.28
CA HIS A 62 10.32 -10.01 -5.67
C HIS A 62 9.47 -11.06 -6.42
N GLY A 63 8.90 -10.74 -7.58
CA GLY A 63 8.18 -11.71 -8.43
C GLY A 63 6.66 -11.64 -8.35
N ALA A 64 6.08 -10.69 -7.60
CA ALA A 64 4.65 -10.46 -7.62
C ALA A 64 4.20 -9.96 -9.01
N ARG A 65 3.18 -10.60 -9.58
CA ARG A 65 2.60 -10.21 -10.90
C ARG A 65 1.25 -9.51 -10.80
N ARG A 66 0.55 -9.65 -9.68
CA ARG A 66 -0.78 -9.06 -9.46
C ARG A 66 -0.77 -8.33 -8.13
N VAL A 67 -0.91 -7.02 -8.18
CA VAL A 67 -0.97 -6.16 -7.00
C VAL A 67 -2.22 -5.29 -7.10
N LEU A 68 -3.09 -5.39 -6.10
CA LEU A 68 -4.24 -4.52 -5.90
C LEU A 68 -3.88 -3.48 -4.84
N VAL A 69 -3.87 -2.22 -5.26
CA VAL A 69 -3.68 -1.08 -4.34
C VAL A 69 -5.05 -0.52 -3.99
N HIS A 70 -5.41 -0.58 -2.71
CA HIS A 70 -6.67 -0.05 -2.23
C HIS A 70 -6.60 1.47 -2.04
N GLY A 71 -7.73 2.14 -2.30
CA GLY A 71 -7.95 3.51 -1.83
C GLY A 71 -8.37 3.53 -0.36
N LEU A 72 -8.35 4.72 0.24
CA LEU A 72 -8.89 4.96 1.57
C LEU A 72 -10.41 4.72 1.56
N SER A 73 -10.93 4.09 2.61
CA SER A 73 -12.38 4.05 2.86
C SER A 73 -12.93 5.48 2.97
N LEU A 74 -14.15 5.72 2.48
CA LEU A 74 -14.77 7.04 2.52
C LEU A 74 -15.11 7.44 3.96
N ALA A 75 -14.10 7.89 4.72
CA ALA A 75 -14.22 8.21 6.14
C ALA A 75 -15.25 9.33 6.40
N GLY A 76 -15.40 10.27 5.46
CA GLY A 76 -16.43 11.31 5.52
C GLY A 76 -17.87 10.83 5.32
N CYS A 77 -18.08 9.54 5.03
CA CYS A 77 -19.39 8.92 4.82
C CYS A 77 -19.71 7.82 5.85
N SER A 78 -18.90 7.70 6.91
CA SER A 78 -19.22 6.80 8.03
C SER A 78 -20.43 7.34 8.80
N PRO A 79 -21.43 6.50 9.15
CA PRO A 79 -22.54 6.90 10.01
C PRO A 79 -22.08 7.32 11.41
#